data_AF-A0A1X6MJN5-F1
#
_entry.id   AF-A0A1X6MJN5-F1
#
_cell.length_a   1.000
_cell.length_b   1.000
_cell.length_c   1.000
_cell.angle_alpha   90.00
_cell.angle_beta   90.00
_cell.angle_gamma   90.00
#
_symmetry.space_group_name_H-M   'P 1'
#
loop_
_entity.id
_entity.type
_entity.pdbx_description
1 polymer ?
#
loop_
_entity_poly.entity_id
_entity_poly.type
_entity_poly.pdbx_seq_one_letter_code
_entity_poly.pdbx_strand_id
1 'polypeptide(L)'
;MVILDEKSILSPPPPYAASEQLDPPPFPHHGTRATLVTLPPYPLLRIVYELFPQGQPEGQRKILYWLNMSLRRVNRALYIACMHVLRSTYLPAYNTLIRAPYTSDPFPAPDPAQASLPSSPVQPLQRETRILDLFIALKVREDVWMDDSELHLEREESFKDLFDLMQPRSRLEDLVRIYGIRDGVVYVRGSQRTQSASSSQGRQGGIRPLAFDTLSVSFSPRRVGLVVSTKERKKTVVEVGRVREDPLETTAKRLVRELRASLAASSRNHMNTAF
;
A
#
# COMPACT_ATOMS: atom_id res chain seq x y z
N MET A 1 69.30 -25.71 -6.32
CA MET A 1 67.85 -25.99 -6.17
C MET A 1 67.74 -27.23 -5.31
N VAL A 2 67.49 -27.06 -4.01
CA VAL A 2 67.50 -28.15 -3.01
C VAL A 2 66.05 -28.47 -2.69
N ILE A 3 65.65 -29.72 -2.92
CA ILE A 3 64.33 -30.23 -2.55
C ILE A 3 64.47 -30.76 -1.12
N LEU A 4 63.80 -30.10 -0.17
CA LEU A 4 63.67 -30.59 1.20
C LEU A 4 62.42 -31.48 1.27
N ASP A 5 62.65 -32.79 1.37
CA ASP A 5 61.62 -33.79 1.64
C ASP A 5 61.52 -33.95 3.17
N GLU A 6 60.72 -33.10 3.80
CA GLU A 6 60.50 -33.11 5.25
C GLU A 6 59.22 -33.89 5.56
N LYS A 7 59.33 -35.22 5.56
CA LYS A 7 58.31 -36.12 6.10
C LYS A 7 58.22 -35.92 7.61
N SER A 8 57.31 -35.04 8.03
CA SER A 8 56.87 -34.91 9.42
C SER A 8 56.20 -36.21 9.86
N ILE A 9 56.91 -37.00 10.67
CA ILE A 9 56.37 -38.17 11.35
C ILE A 9 55.50 -37.65 12.51
N LEU A 10 54.24 -37.32 12.21
CA LEU A 10 53.24 -37.04 13.22
C LEU A 10 52.94 -38.34 13.99
N SER A 11 53.12 -38.29 15.31
CA SER A 11 52.73 -39.38 16.21
C SER A 11 51.23 -39.67 16.03
N PRO A 12 50.79 -40.94 16.04
CA PRO A 12 49.37 -41.24 15.94
C PRO A 12 48.61 -40.59 17.10
N PRO A 13 47.41 -40.04 16.86
CA PRO A 13 46.62 -39.43 17.91
C PRO A 13 46.30 -40.45 19.02
N PRO A 14 46.23 -40.01 20.27
CA PRO A 14 45.91 -40.88 21.39
C PRO A 14 44.55 -41.57 21.15
N PRO A 15 44.39 -42.84 21.58
CA PRO A 15 43.13 -43.55 21.46
C PRO A 15 42.03 -42.76 22.19
N TYR A 16 40.93 -42.50 21.49
CA TYR A 16 39.75 -41.87 22.07
C TYR A 16 39.30 -42.70 23.26
N ALA A 17 39.49 -42.19 24.48
CA ALA A 17 38.87 -42.75 25.66
C ALA A 17 37.36 -42.81 25.39
N ALA A 18 36.75 -43.98 25.61
CA ALA A 18 35.31 -44.13 25.51
C ALA A 18 34.68 -43.16 26.53
N SER A 19 34.17 -42.04 26.02
CA SER A 19 33.41 -41.08 26.78
C SER A 19 32.30 -41.85 27.48
N GLU A 20 32.25 -41.75 28.81
CA GLU A 20 31.07 -42.12 29.58
C GLU A 20 29.83 -41.57 28.86
N GLN A 21 28.77 -42.37 28.77
CA GLN A 21 27.47 -41.96 28.21
C GLN A 21 26.93 -40.76 28.99
N LEU A 22 27.41 -39.57 28.66
CA LEU A 22 26.73 -38.33 28.92
C LEU A 22 25.64 -38.26 27.85
N ASP A 23 24.39 -38.46 28.28
CA ASP A 23 23.24 -38.17 27.45
C ASP A 23 23.47 -36.82 26.75
N PRO A 24 23.31 -36.75 25.42
CA PRO A 24 23.50 -35.50 24.71
C PRO A 24 22.62 -34.44 25.37
N PRO A 25 23.12 -33.21 25.60
CA PRO A 25 22.30 -32.15 26.15
C PRO A 25 21.03 -32.03 25.33
N PRO A 26 19.86 -31.74 25.95
CA PRO A 26 18.60 -31.66 25.23
C PRO A 26 18.72 -30.59 24.14
N PHE A 27 19.00 -31.01 22.91
CA PHE A 27 18.96 -30.14 21.76
C PHE A 27 17.49 -29.71 21.65
N PRO A 28 17.18 -28.40 21.65
CA PRO A 28 15.81 -27.94 21.54
C PRO A 28 15.20 -28.50 20.26
N HIS A 29 14.35 -29.52 20.42
CA HIS A 29 13.69 -30.20 19.31
C HIS A 29 12.71 -29.21 18.66
N HIS A 30 12.87 -29.05 17.35
CA HIS A 30 11.98 -28.35 16.43
C HIS A 30 11.89 -26.82 16.58
N GLY A 31 13.04 -26.15 16.52
CA GLY A 31 13.05 -24.78 16.00
C GLY A 31 12.43 -24.78 14.60
N THR A 32 11.30 -24.09 14.42
CA THR A 32 10.69 -23.85 13.10
C THR A 32 11.78 -23.45 12.12
N ARG A 33 11.97 -24.22 11.05
CA ARG A 33 12.98 -23.97 10.03
C ARG A 33 12.89 -22.50 9.59
N ALA A 34 13.96 -21.74 9.79
CA ALA A 34 13.98 -20.34 9.39
C ALA A 34 13.72 -20.25 7.89
N THR A 35 12.65 -19.55 7.51
CA THR A 35 12.30 -19.25 6.13
C THR A 35 12.35 -17.74 5.91
N LEU A 36 12.42 -17.29 4.67
CA LEU A 36 12.35 -15.86 4.36
C LEU A 36 11.07 -15.18 4.87
N VAL A 37 10.01 -15.96 5.11
CA VAL A 37 8.72 -15.47 5.63
C VAL A 37 8.77 -15.21 7.14
N THR A 38 9.61 -15.95 7.87
CA THR A 38 9.77 -15.79 9.33
C THR A 38 10.81 -14.74 9.71
N LEU A 39 11.54 -14.19 8.73
CA LEU A 39 12.51 -13.13 8.97
C LEU A 39 11.81 -11.80 9.31
N PRO A 40 12.34 -11.02 10.27
CA PRO A 40 11.86 -9.66 10.51
C PRO A 40 12.00 -8.77 9.25
N PRO A 41 11.24 -7.67 9.15
CA PRO A 41 11.28 -6.78 7.98
C PRO A 41 12.65 -6.12 7.75
N TYR A 42 13.38 -5.77 8.81
CA TYR A 42 14.64 -5.03 8.72
C TYR A 42 15.76 -5.82 7.99
N PRO A 43 16.04 -7.09 8.32
CA PRO A 43 16.98 -7.91 7.54
C PRO A 43 16.60 -8.03 6.06
N LEU A 44 15.31 -8.22 5.75
CA LEU A 44 14.86 -8.30 4.36
C LEU A 44 15.11 -7.00 3.61
N LEU A 45 14.82 -5.86 4.24
CA LEU A 45 15.06 -4.56 3.65
C LEU A 45 16.56 -4.32 3.41
N ARG A 46 17.42 -4.70 4.37
CA ARG A 46 18.87 -4.64 4.19
C ARG A 46 19.33 -5.50 3.02
N ILE A 47 18.88 -6.75 2.92
CA ILE A 47 19.20 -7.63 1.79
C ILE A 47 18.84 -6.97 0.46
N VAL A 48 17.66 -6.34 0.36
CA VAL A 48 17.25 -5.64 -0.87
C VAL A 48 18.17 -4.45 -1.17
N TYR A 49 18.58 -3.66 -0.17
CA TYR A 49 19.51 -2.54 -0.38
C TYR A 49 20.91 -2.97 -0.81
N GLU A 50 21.40 -4.13 -0.36
CA GLU A 50 22.71 -4.67 -0.76
C GLU A 50 22.74 -5.13 -2.23
N LEU A 51 21.59 -5.22 -2.92
CA LEU A 51 21.52 -5.57 -4.35
C LEU A 51 21.91 -4.42 -5.28
N PHE A 52 21.95 -3.18 -4.78
CA PHE A 52 22.15 -2.01 -5.62
C PHE A 52 23.64 -1.79 -5.92
N PRO A 53 24.03 -1.68 -7.20
CA PRO A 53 25.41 -1.37 -7.54
C PRO A 53 25.75 0.06 -7.11
N GLN A 54 26.94 0.22 -6.52
CA GLN A 54 27.46 1.52 -6.08
C GLN A 54 27.90 2.34 -7.30
N GLY A 55 27.40 3.58 -7.42
CA GLY A 55 27.85 4.52 -8.44
C GLY A 55 27.39 4.24 -9.88
N GLN A 56 26.53 3.25 -10.13
CA GLN A 56 26.03 2.92 -11.47
C GLN A 56 24.52 3.16 -11.59
N PRO A 57 24.07 4.34 -12.09
CA PRO A 57 22.64 4.68 -12.13
C PRO A 57 21.84 3.73 -13.03
N GLU A 58 22.41 3.29 -14.16
CA GLU A 58 21.78 2.30 -15.06
C GLU A 58 21.59 0.95 -14.37
N GLY A 59 22.63 0.48 -13.66
CA GLY A 59 22.56 -0.74 -12.86
C GLY A 59 21.49 -0.65 -11.78
N GLN A 60 21.34 0.51 -11.13
CA GLN A 60 20.28 0.75 -10.16
C GLN A 60 18.89 0.67 -10.81
N ARG A 61 18.68 1.28 -11.99
CA ARG A 61 17.40 1.19 -12.73
C ARG A 61 17.06 -0.24 -13.11
N LYS A 62 18.03 -1.04 -13.57
CA LYS A 62 17.86 -2.47 -13.88
C LYS A 62 17.45 -3.28 -12.64
N ILE A 63 18.05 -3.01 -11.48
CA ILE A 63 17.64 -3.64 -10.21
C ILE A 63 16.22 -3.24 -9.84
N LEU A 64 15.85 -1.95 -9.90
CA LEU A 64 14.48 -1.50 -9.62
C LEU A 64 13.45 -2.19 -10.52
N TYR A 65 13.77 -2.38 -11.81
CA TYR A 65 12.94 -3.13 -12.75
C TYR A 65 12.79 -4.60 -12.37
N TRP A 66 13.90 -5.24 -12.01
CA TRP A 66 13.87 -6.62 -11.53
C TRP A 66 13.09 -6.78 -10.21
N LEU A 67 13.19 -5.84 -9.26
CA LEU A 67 12.38 -5.83 -8.04
C LEU A 67 10.89 -5.79 -8.37
N ASN A 68 10.50 -4.93 -9.32
CA ASN A 68 9.11 -4.74 -9.76
C ASN A 68 8.57 -5.93 -10.59
N MET A 69 9.38 -6.59 -11.41
CA MET A 69 8.91 -7.69 -12.27
C MET A 69 9.02 -9.06 -11.63
N SER A 70 10.01 -9.26 -10.76
CA SER A 70 10.40 -10.58 -10.28
C SER A 70 10.32 -10.67 -8.76
N LEU A 71 11.20 -9.98 -8.02
CA LEU A 71 11.40 -10.26 -6.59
C LEU A 71 10.14 -10.05 -5.75
N ARG A 72 9.35 -8.99 -6.03
CA ARG A 72 8.12 -8.71 -5.30
C ARG A 72 7.05 -9.81 -5.41
N ARG A 73 7.17 -10.72 -6.39
CA ARG A 73 6.20 -11.82 -6.63
C ARG A 73 6.53 -13.09 -5.85
N VAL A 74 7.70 -13.19 -5.23
CA VAL A 74 8.18 -14.41 -4.57
C VAL A 74 7.38 -14.74 -3.30
N ASN A 75 7.20 -13.75 -2.42
CA ASN A 75 6.36 -13.89 -1.22
C ASN A 75 5.93 -12.53 -0.69
N ARG A 76 5.00 -12.51 0.27
CA ARG A 76 4.46 -11.28 0.87
C ARG A 76 5.51 -10.42 1.59
N ALA A 77 6.47 -11.03 2.28
CA ALA A 77 7.49 -10.28 3.03
C ALA A 77 8.43 -9.53 2.06
N LEU A 78 8.85 -10.19 0.98
CA LEU A 78 9.61 -9.59 -0.11
C LEU A 78 8.79 -8.55 -0.87
N TYR A 79 7.49 -8.78 -1.10
CA TYR A 79 6.61 -7.76 -1.66
C TYR A 79 6.67 -6.46 -0.85
N ILE A 80 6.56 -6.54 0.48
CA ILE A 80 6.61 -5.36 1.35
C ILE A 80 7.97 -4.66 1.25
N ALA A 81 9.07 -5.40 1.35
CA ALA A 81 10.42 -4.85 1.27
C ALA A 81 10.70 -4.20 -0.10
N CYS A 82 10.39 -4.89 -1.20
CA CYS A 82 10.56 -4.36 -2.55
C CYS A 82 9.70 -3.12 -2.78
N MET A 83 8.42 -3.16 -2.41
CA MET A 83 7.53 -2.01 -2.58
C MET A 83 7.95 -0.84 -1.70
N HIS A 84 8.50 -1.07 -0.50
CA HIS A 84 9.07 -0.01 0.33
C HIS A 84 10.19 0.74 -0.42
N VAL A 85 11.18 0.00 -0.94
CA VAL A 85 12.28 0.60 -1.71
C VAL A 85 11.73 1.32 -2.94
N LEU A 86 10.96 0.64 -3.79
CA LEU A 86 10.37 1.23 -5.00
C LEU A 86 9.58 2.51 -4.72
N ARG A 87 8.70 2.49 -3.72
CA ARG A 87 7.89 3.66 -3.34
C ARG A 87 8.76 4.79 -2.84
N SER A 88 9.72 4.52 -1.96
CA SER A 88 10.63 5.55 -1.44
C SER A 88 11.48 6.20 -2.53
N THR A 89 11.94 5.42 -3.52
CA THR A 89 12.75 5.90 -4.65
C THR A 89 11.94 6.77 -5.62
N TYR A 90 10.71 6.37 -5.94
CA TYR A 90 9.90 7.04 -6.97
C TYR A 90 8.92 8.08 -6.44
N LEU A 91 8.70 8.17 -5.12
CA LEU A 91 7.80 9.15 -4.53
C LEU A 91 8.16 10.61 -4.87
N PRO A 92 9.44 11.04 -4.86
CA PRO A 92 9.79 12.40 -5.28
C PRO A 92 9.38 12.70 -6.72
N ALA A 93 9.66 11.78 -7.65
CA ALA A 93 9.30 11.93 -9.07
C ALA A 93 7.77 11.85 -9.30
N TYR A 94 7.05 11.07 -8.48
CA TYR A 94 5.59 11.06 -8.49
C TYR A 94 5.03 12.43 -8.09
N ASN A 95 5.62 13.05 -7.06
CA ASN A 95 5.13 14.31 -6.52
C ASN A 95 5.30 15.49 -7.48
N THR A 96 6.32 15.49 -8.33
CA THR A 96 6.53 16.56 -9.33
C THR A 96 5.49 16.55 -10.45
N LEU A 97 4.83 15.42 -10.68
CA LEU A 97 3.82 15.24 -11.73
C LEU A 97 2.40 15.53 -11.26
N ILE A 98 2.20 15.76 -9.96
CA ILE A 98 0.90 16.15 -9.42
C ILE A 98 0.57 17.56 -9.91
N ARG A 99 -0.57 17.69 -10.58
CA ARG A 99 -1.03 18.96 -11.12
C ARG A 99 -1.72 19.77 -10.03
N ALA A 100 -1.36 21.04 -9.89
CA ALA A 100 -2.21 21.97 -9.14
C ALA A 100 -3.61 22.03 -9.79
N PRO A 101 -4.71 22.13 -9.01
CA PRO A 101 -4.80 22.32 -7.55
C PRO A 101 -4.90 21.01 -6.75
N TYR A 102 -4.50 19.87 -7.33
CA TYR A 102 -4.61 18.57 -6.67
C TYR A 102 -3.56 18.40 -5.58
N THR A 103 -3.95 17.66 -4.55
CA THR A 103 -3.06 17.25 -3.47
C THR A 103 -2.75 15.77 -3.62
N SER A 104 -1.71 15.32 -2.93
CA SER A 104 -1.36 13.91 -2.83
C SER A 104 -0.90 13.59 -1.43
N ASP A 105 -1.28 12.42 -0.95
CA ASP A 105 -0.72 11.82 0.26
C ASP A 105 -0.93 10.30 0.15
N PRO A 106 -0.01 9.60 -0.55
CA PRO A 106 -0.12 8.16 -0.78
C PRO A 106 0.26 7.34 0.46
N PHE A 107 0.84 7.96 1.49
CA PHE A 107 1.25 7.32 2.75
C PHE A 107 0.87 8.21 3.93
N PRO A 108 -0.43 8.33 4.26
CA PRO A 108 -0.86 9.11 5.41
C PRO A 108 -0.19 8.57 6.67
N ALA A 109 0.27 9.48 7.53
CA ALA A 109 0.79 9.10 8.83
C ALA A 109 -0.26 8.23 9.56
N PRO A 110 0.15 7.09 10.15
CA PRO A 110 -0.78 6.25 10.88
C PRO A 110 -1.36 7.07 12.04
N ASP A 111 -2.65 7.35 11.97
CA ASP A 111 -3.38 7.89 13.12
C ASP A 111 -3.18 6.89 14.28
N PRO A 112 -2.79 7.31 15.49
CA PRO A 112 -2.67 6.41 16.64
C PRO A 112 -3.95 5.59 16.88
N ALA A 113 -5.12 6.10 16.47
CA ALA A 113 -6.38 5.37 16.51
C ALA A 113 -6.51 4.26 15.43
N GLN A 114 -5.67 4.28 14.39
CA GLN A 114 -5.64 3.35 13.25
C GLN A 114 -4.38 2.45 13.23
N ALA A 115 -3.38 2.72 14.08
CA ALA A 115 -2.13 1.96 14.16
C ALA A 115 -2.32 0.45 14.46
N SER A 116 -3.48 0.07 15.03
CA SER A 116 -3.84 -1.32 15.35
C SER A 116 -4.59 -2.05 14.22
N LEU A 117 -4.86 -1.39 13.08
CA LEU A 117 -5.57 -2.02 11.97
C LEU A 117 -4.64 -2.91 11.15
N PRO A 118 -4.96 -4.20 10.93
CA PRO A 118 -4.24 -5.01 9.96
C PRO A 118 -4.62 -4.57 8.54
N SER A 119 -3.97 -3.53 8.01
CA SER A 119 -4.09 -3.20 6.59
C SER A 119 -3.32 -4.25 5.78
N SER A 120 -3.98 -4.91 4.84
CA SER A 120 -3.28 -5.79 3.90
C SER A 120 -2.34 -4.94 3.04
N PRO A 121 -1.02 -5.20 3.04
CA PRO A 121 -0.06 -4.45 2.24
C PRO A 121 -0.32 -4.65 0.73
N VAL A 122 -1.01 -5.73 0.35
CA VAL A 122 -1.39 -6.07 -1.03
C VAL A 122 -2.63 -5.29 -1.48
N GLN A 123 -3.48 -4.86 -0.55
CA GLN A 123 -4.66 -4.05 -0.83
C GLN A 123 -4.68 -2.87 0.11
N PRO A 124 -3.90 -1.82 -0.18
CA PRO A 124 -3.84 -0.66 0.69
C PRO A 124 -5.25 -0.05 0.82
N LEU A 125 -5.58 0.35 2.05
CA LEU A 125 -6.79 1.11 2.34
C LEU A 125 -6.75 2.47 1.63
N GLN A 126 -5.55 3.04 1.52
CA GLN A 126 -5.25 4.24 0.74
C GLN A 126 -5.21 3.89 -0.75
N ARG A 127 -6.21 4.36 -1.49
CA ARG A 127 -6.39 4.03 -2.91
C ARG A 127 -5.36 4.75 -3.77
N GLU A 128 -4.97 5.95 -3.40
CA GLU A 128 -3.90 6.70 -4.06
C GLU A 128 -2.57 5.94 -4.08
N THR A 129 -2.26 5.15 -3.05
CA THR A 129 -1.07 4.29 -3.04
C THR A 129 -1.02 3.33 -4.24
N ARG A 130 -2.19 2.87 -4.72
CA ARG A 130 -2.25 2.02 -5.92
C ARG A 130 -1.89 2.78 -7.19
N ILE A 131 -2.18 4.08 -7.23
CA ILE A 131 -1.82 4.94 -8.36
C ILE A 131 -0.31 5.16 -8.38
N LEU A 132 0.31 5.36 -7.22
CA LEU A 132 1.76 5.35 -7.10
C LEU A 132 2.36 4.01 -7.57
N ASP A 133 1.76 2.88 -7.19
CA ASP A 133 2.24 1.56 -7.62
C ASP A 133 2.14 1.36 -9.16
N LEU A 134 1.08 1.90 -9.79
CA LEU A 134 0.95 1.92 -11.25
C LEU A 134 1.97 2.84 -11.91
N PHE A 135 2.19 4.03 -11.34
CA PHE A 135 3.23 4.95 -11.79
C PHE A 135 4.61 4.29 -11.75
N ILE A 136 4.97 3.65 -10.63
CA ILE A 136 6.23 2.90 -10.49
C ILE A 136 6.33 1.83 -11.58
N ALA A 137 5.27 1.06 -11.81
CA ALA A 137 5.29 0.00 -12.80
C ALA A 137 5.58 0.50 -14.22
N LEU A 138 5.05 1.68 -14.57
CA LEU A 138 5.33 2.33 -15.85
C LEU A 138 6.73 2.95 -15.86
N LYS A 139 7.05 3.79 -14.86
CA LYS A 139 8.28 4.59 -14.83
C LYS A 139 9.54 3.72 -14.80
N VAL A 140 9.54 2.67 -13.99
CA VAL A 140 10.68 1.75 -13.92
C VAL A 140 10.96 1.05 -15.27
N ARG A 141 9.91 0.80 -16.07
CA ARG A 141 10.05 0.22 -17.41
C ARG A 141 10.61 1.25 -18.38
N GLU A 142 10.05 2.47 -18.40
CA GLU A 142 10.54 3.57 -19.23
C GLU A 142 12.02 3.86 -18.94
N ASP A 143 12.39 3.91 -17.66
CA ASP A 143 13.75 4.14 -17.18
C ASP A 143 14.76 3.12 -17.73
N VAL A 144 14.41 1.83 -17.76
CA VAL A 144 15.28 0.78 -18.33
C VAL A 144 15.32 0.84 -19.85
N TRP A 145 14.20 1.18 -20.50
CA TRP A 145 14.16 1.30 -21.96
C TRP A 145 14.94 2.49 -22.49
N MET A 146 14.97 3.60 -21.74
CA MET A 146 15.84 4.73 -22.02
C MET A 146 17.33 4.34 -21.97
N ASP A 147 17.71 3.44 -21.05
CA ASP A 147 19.10 2.96 -20.96
C ASP A 147 19.44 1.96 -22.07
N ASP A 148 18.52 1.06 -22.41
CA ASP A 148 18.78 -0.04 -23.34
C ASP A 148 18.64 0.39 -24.83
N SER A 149 17.99 1.52 -25.13
CA SER A 149 17.79 1.99 -26.50
C SER A 149 17.84 3.51 -26.65
N GLU A 150 18.83 4.01 -27.38
CA GLU A 150 18.94 5.43 -27.76
C GLU A 150 17.81 5.92 -28.66
N LEU A 151 17.07 5.00 -29.30
CA LEU A 151 15.92 5.30 -30.15
C LEU A 151 14.60 5.34 -29.37
N HIS A 152 14.61 5.03 -28.07
CA HIS A 152 13.41 5.09 -27.24
C HIS A 152 13.02 6.55 -27.01
N LEU A 153 11.78 6.89 -27.37
CA LEU A 153 11.20 8.20 -27.12
C LEU A 153 10.24 8.07 -25.94
N GLU A 154 10.47 8.86 -24.89
CA GLU A 154 9.61 8.86 -23.71
C GLU A 154 8.17 9.17 -24.09
N ARG A 155 7.26 8.28 -23.70
CA ARG A 155 5.83 8.46 -23.94
C ARG A 155 5.22 9.20 -22.76
N GLU A 156 5.44 10.51 -22.68
CA GLU A 156 4.89 11.38 -21.63
C GLU A 156 3.36 11.23 -21.49
N GLU A 157 2.67 10.94 -22.60
CA GLU A 157 1.23 10.69 -22.64
C GLU A 157 0.80 9.49 -21.77
N SER A 158 1.69 8.52 -21.54
CA SER A 158 1.40 7.33 -20.71
C SER A 158 1.11 7.69 -19.25
N PHE A 159 1.65 8.82 -18.78
CA PHE A 159 1.40 9.31 -17.42
C PHE A 159 0.19 10.24 -17.34
N LYS A 160 -0.29 10.75 -18.48
CA LYS A 160 -1.37 11.74 -18.53
C LYS A 160 -2.63 11.23 -17.84
N ASP A 161 -3.07 10.01 -18.16
CA ASP A 161 -4.27 9.42 -17.55
C ASP A 161 -4.11 9.20 -16.03
N LEU A 162 -2.89 8.86 -15.59
CA LEU A 162 -2.60 8.71 -14.17
C LEU A 162 -2.81 10.02 -13.43
N PHE A 163 -2.30 11.14 -13.92
CA PHE A 163 -2.33 12.40 -13.18
C PHE A 163 -3.54 13.29 -13.50
N ASP A 164 -4.18 13.13 -14.66
CA ASP A 164 -5.40 13.88 -15.02
C ASP A 164 -6.68 13.28 -14.43
N LEU A 165 -6.70 11.96 -14.26
CA LEU A 165 -7.91 11.25 -13.86
C LEU A 165 -7.70 10.33 -12.67
N MET A 166 -6.75 9.39 -12.74
CA MET A 166 -6.67 8.31 -11.75
C MET A 166 -6.22 8.77 -10.37
N GLN A 167 -5.19 9.62 -10.32
CA GLN A 167 -4.64 10.22 -9.10
C GLN A 167 -5.68 11.11 -8.41
N PRO A 168 -6.25 12.16 -9.05
CA PRO A 168 -7.18 13.03 -8.36
C PRO A 168 -8.46 12.30 -7.95
N ARG A 169 -8.92 11.32 -8.73
CA ARG A 169 -10.03 10.43 -8.36
C ARG A 169 -9.71 9.63 -7.11
N SER A 170 -8.57 8.95 -7.08
CA SER A 170 -8.19 8.07 -5.96
C SER A 170 -7.92 8.87 -4.69
N ARG A 171 -7.26 10.03 -4.82
CA ARG A 171 -7.06 10.98 -3.72
C ARG A 171 -8.39 11.45 -3.15
N LEU A 172 -9.34 11.80 -4.02
CA LEU A 172 -10.66 12.22 -3.58
C LEU A 172 -11.43 11.10 -2.85
N GLU A 173 -11.30 9.84 -3.30
CA GLU A 173 -11.85 8.69 -2.57
C GLU A 173 -11.27 8.57 -1.16
N ASP A 174 -9.95 8.76 -1.01
CA ASP A 174 -9.28 8.74 0.29
C ASP A 174 -9.70 9.93 1.18
N LEU A 175 -9.89 11.13 0.61
CA LEU A 175 -10.42 12.29 1.34
C LEU A 175 -11.87 12.06 1.80
N VAL A 176 -12.72 11.47 0.95
CA VAL A 176 -14.10 11.09 1.32
C VAL A 176 -14.09 10.07 2.46
N ARG A 177 -13.12 9.13 2.49
CA ARG A 177 -12.93 8.24 3.64
C ARG A 177 -12.64 9.02 4.92
N ILE A 178 -11.64 9.90 4.88
CA ILE A 178 -11.18 10.66 6.04
C ILE A 178 -12.31 11.53 6.61
N TYR A 179 -12.93 12.37 5.77
CA TYR A 179 -14.01 13.24 6.20
C TYR A 179 -15.29 12.46 6.53
N GLY A 180 -15.59 11.38 5.79
CA GLY A 180 -16.77 10.56 6.01
C GLY A 180 -16.72 9.74 7.32
N ILE A 181 -15.55 9.26 7.72
CA ILE A 181 -15.35 8.61 9.02
C ILE A 181 -15.55 9.63 10.14
N ARG A 182 -14.94 10.82 10.01
CA ARG A 182 -15.08 11.90 10.99
C ARG A 182 -16.53 12.32 11.19
N ASP A 183 -17.30 12.39 10.11
CA ASP A 183 -18.71 12.77 10.13
C ASP A 183 -19.66 11.58 10.45
N GLY A 184 -19.12 10.37 10.66
CA GLY A 184 -19.88 9.18 11.04
C GLY A 184 -20.75 8.59 9.92
N VAL A 185 -20.51 8.95 8.65
CA VAL A 185 -21.28 8.47 7.48
C VAL A 185 -20.57 7.36 6.70
N VAL A 186 -19.27 7.16 6.94
CA VAL A 186 -18.46 6.09 6.34
C VAL A 186 -17.76 5.29 7.44
N TYR A 187 -17.61 3.98 7.25
CA TYR A 187 -16.78 3.13 8.11
C TYR A 187 -15.90 2.19 7.29
N VAL A 188 -14.84 1.65 7.91
CA VAL A 188 -13.93 0.67 7.29
C VAL A 188 -14.15 -0.69 7.96
N ARG A 189 -14.45 -1.73 7.17
CA ARG A 189 -14.62 -3.10 7.68
C ARG A 189 -13.32 -3.60 8.32
N GLY A 190 -13.43 -4.31 9.44
CA GLY A 190 -12.27 -4.77 10.22
C GLY A 190 -11.74 -3.74 11.22
N SER A 191 -12.25 -2.49 11.20
CA SER A 191 -12.16 -1.60 12.35
C SER A 191 -13.13 -2.11 13.42
N GLN A 192 -12.72 -3.15 14.15
CA GLN A 192 -13.33 -3.47 15.43
C GLN A 192 -12.95 -2.37 16.41
N ARG A 193 -13.60 -1.22 16.31
CA ARG A 193 -14.04 -0.61 17.57
C ARG A 193 -14.92 -1.65 18.20
N THR A 194 -14.52 -2.13 19.36
CA THR A 194 -15.43 -2.59 20.41
C THR A 194 -16.63 -1.64 20.44
N GLN A 195 -17.67 -1.97 19.67
CA GLN A 195 -19.03 -1.49 19.89
C GLN A 195 -19.65 -2.27 21.06
N SER A 196 -18.82 -2.64 22.02
CA SER A 196 -19.22 -3.20 23.29
C SER A 196 -19.32 -2.03 24.26
N ALA A 197 -20.57 -1.61 24.48
CA ALA A 197 -21.07 -1.12 25.76
C ALA A 197 -20.83 0.33 26.25
N SER A 198 -20.23 1.26 25.51
CA SER A 198 -20.22 2.66 25.98
C SER A 198 -20.18 3.73 24.87
N SER A 199 -21.35 4.05 24.31
CA SER A 199 -21.74 5.43 23.94
C SER A 199 -23.10 5.42 23.25
N SER A 200 -24.12 5.24 24.07
CA SER A 200 -25.51 5.66 23.90
C SER A 200 -25.70 7.17 23.62
N GLN A 201 -24.66 7.89 23.17
CA GLN A 201 -24.70 9.35 22.90
C GLN A 201 -24.59 9.73 21.40
N GLY A 202 -24.43 8.76 20.49
CA GLY A 202 -24.30 9.02 19.04
C GLY A 202 -25.53 8.69 18.19
N ARG A 203 -26.64 8.21 18.76
CA ARG A 203 -27.91 7.97 18.02
C ARG A 203 -28.68 9.27 17.72
N GLN A 204 -27.99 10.38 17.51
CA GLN A 204 -28.60 11.61 17.02
C GLN A 204 -28.80 11.49 15.49
N GLY A 205 -29.83 10.76 15.05
CA GLY A 205 -30.38 10.93 13.70
C GLY A 205 -30.64 9.68 12.83
N GLY A 206 -30.52 8.44 13.33
CA GLY A 206 -30.92 7.24 12.57
C GLY A 206 -30.09 6.93 11.30
N ILE A 207 -28.98 7.65 11.07
CA ILE A 207 -28.16 7.50 9.86
C ILE A 207 -27.38 6.18 9.93
N ARG A 208 -27.57 5.30 8.93
CA ARG A 208 -26.78 4.07 8.75
C ARG A 208 -25.53 4.39 7.92
N PRO A 209 -24.30 4.24 8.47
CA PRO A 209 -23.09 4.54 7.73
C PRO A 209 -22.81 3.51 6.62
N LEU A 210 -22.10 3.94 5.58
CA LEU A 210 -21.72 3.10 4.43
C LEU A 210 -20.29 2.55 4.58
N ALA A 211 -20.07 1.34 4.08
CA ALA A 211 -18.75 0.72 4.10
C ALA A 211 -17.86 1.33 3.01
N PHE A 212 -16.64 1.76 3.35
CA PHE A 212 -15.74 2.44 2.42
C PHE A 212 -15.40 1.60 1.18
N ASP A 213 -15.27 0.29 1.33
CA ASP A 213 -15.01 -0.66 0.24
C ASP A 213 -16.13 -0.70 -0.82
N THR A 214 -17.36 -0.32 -0.45
CA THR A 214 -18.49 -0.23 -1.37
C THR A 214 -18.58 1.11 -2.10
N LEU A 215 -17.80 2.11 -1.69
CA LEU A 215 -17.81 3.46 -2.25
C LEU A 215 -16.79 3.61 -3.38
N SER A 216 -17.13 4.37 -4.41
CA SER A 216 -16.20 4.82 -5.45
C SER A 216 -16.60 6.20 -5.92
N VAL A 217 -15.65 6.96 -6.45
CA VAL A 217 -15.91 8.27 -7.03
C VAL A 217 -15.98 8.14 -8.55
N SER A 218 -17.05 8.69 -9.13
CA SER A 218 -17.10 9.06 -10.53
C SER A 218 -16.52 10.46 -10.67
N PHE A 219 -15.40 10.60 -11.39
CA PHE A 219 -14.66 11.85 -11.47
C PHE A 219 -14.72 12.41 -12.89
N SER A 220 -15.19 13.64 -13.03
CA SER A 220 -15.16 14.40 -14.29
C SER A 220 -14.76 15.85 -14.04
N PRO A 221 -14.37 16.61 -15.09
CA PRO A 221 -13.99 18.01 -14.94
C PRO A 221 -15.12 18.91 -14.40
N ARG A 222 -16.38 18.57 -14.69
CA ARG A 222 -17.55 19.41 -14.38
C ARG A 222 -18.38 18.90 -13.21
N ARG A 223 -18.27 17.60 -12.90
CA ARG A 223 -19.11 16.92 -11.92
C ARG A 223 -18.37 15.78 -11.26
N VAL A 224 -18.70 15.54 -10.01
CA VAL A 224 -18.14 14.45 -9.23
C VAL A 224 -19.27 13.75 -8.50
N GLY A 225 -19.32 12.42 -8.62
CA GLY A 225 -20.36 11.59 -8.03
C GLY A 225 -19.79 10.58 -7.06
N LEU A 226 -20.53 10.30 -5.99
CA LEU A 226 -20.26 9.18 -5.11
C LEU A 226 -21.16 8.00 -5.50
N VAL A 227 -20.53 6.90 -5.90
CA VAL A 227 -21.18 5.69 -6.39
C VAL A 227 -21.04 4.59 -5.34
N VAL A 228 -22.17 4.02 -4.94
CA VAL A 228 -22.23 2.81 -4.12
C VAL A 228 -22.33 1.60 -5.05
N SER A 229 -21.42 0.66 -4.88
CA SER A 229 -21.45 -0.63 -5.56
C SER A 229 -21.90 -1.71 -4.59
N THR A 230 -23.07 -2.30 -4.83
CA THR A 230 -23.49 -3.57 -4.23
C THR A 230 -23.13 -4.72 -5.18
N LYS A 231 -23.24 -5.97 -4.72
CA LYS A 231 -22.95 -7.15 -5.55
C LYS A 231 -23.75 -7.17 -6.86
N GLU A 232 -24.90 -6.52 -6.89
CA GLU A 232 -25.86 -6.59 -7.99
C GLU A 232 -25.97 -5.27 -8.78
N ARG A 233 -25.70 -4.12 -8.15
CA ARG A 233 -25.97 -2.81 -8.76
C ARG A 233 -24.95 -1.75 -8.35
N LYS A 234 -24.70 -0.82 -9.29
CA LYS A 234 -23.97 0.43 -9.04
C LYS A 234 -24.96 1.58 -9.10
N LYS A 235 -25.00 2.41 -8.07
CA LYS A 235 -25.89 3.58 -8.00
C LYS A 235 -25.12 4.81 -7.54
N THR A 236 -25.26 5.91 -8.27
CA THR A 236 -24.82 7.23 -7.81
C THR A 236 -25.77 7.71 -6.71
N VAL A 237 -25.23 7.94 -5.52
CA VAL A 237 -26.02 8.36 -4.34
C VAL A 237 -25.99 9.88 -4.18
N VAL A 238 -24.89 10.49 -4.59
CA VAL A 238 -24.65 11.93 -4.49
C VAL A 238 -23.89 12.37 -5.73
N GLU A 239 -24.22 13.55 -6.25
CA GLU A 239 -23.48 14.20 -7.32
C GLU A 239 -23.36 15.70 -7.01
N VAL A 240 -22.16 16.24 -7.17
CA VAL A 240 -21.85 17.65 -6.90
C VAL A 240 -21.18 18.26 -8.13
N GLY A 241 -21.56 19.48 -8.46
CA GLY A 241 -20.88 20.27 -9.49
C GLY A 241 -19.46 20.61 -9.08
N ARG A 242 -18.52 20.50 -10.01
CA ARG A 242 -17.10 20.78 -9.80
C ARG A 242 -16.62 21.80 -10.82
N VAL A 243 -15.81 22.75 -10.37
CA VAL A 243 -14.98 23.59 -11.23
C VAL A 243 -13.58 22.98 -11.29
N ARG A 244 -12.90 23.06 -12.43
CA ARG A 244 -11.56 22.45 -12.61
C ARG A 244 -10.56 22.92 -11.55
N GLU A 245 -10.64 24.18 -11.16
CA GLU A 245 -9.77 24.83 -10.16
C GLU A 245 -10.17 24.53 -8.71
N ASP A 246 -11.26 23.78 -8.47
CA ASP A 246 -11.65 23.43 -7.10
C ASP A 246 -10.63 22.44 -6.49
N PRO A 247 -10.11 22.69 -5.28
CA PRO A 247 -9.28 21.73 -4.58
C PRO A 247 -10.10 20.49 -4.20
N LEU A 248 -9.42 19.33 -4.14
CA LEU A 248 -10.06 18.04 -3.88
C LEU A 248 -10.70 17.99 -2.49
N GLU A 249 -10.12 18.67 -1.50
CA GLU A 249 -10.61 18.73 -0.12
C GLU A 249 -11.97 19.41 -0.04
N THR A 250 -12.17 20.51 -0.76
CA THR A 250 -13.45 21.22 -0.79
C THR A 250 -14.52 20.36 -1.46
N THR A 251 -14.16 19.70 -2.56
CA THR A 251 -15.06 18.76 -3.26
C THR A 251 -15.43 17.58 -2.36
N ALA A 252 -14.47 17.00 -1.64
CA ALA A 252 -14.69 15.90 -0.70
C ALA A 252 -15.65 16.28 0.42
N LYS A 253 -15.45 17.45 1.05
CA LYS A 253 -16.33 17.97 2.11
C LYS A 253 -17.75 18.17 1.62
N ARG A 254 -17.93 18.70 0.40
CA ARG A 254 -19.26 18.84 -0.23
C ARG A 254 -19.91 17.46 -0.43
N LEU A 255 -19.20 16.49 -0.99
CA LEU A 255 -19.71 15.13 -1.19
C LEU A 255 -20.16 14.48 0.13
N VAL A 256 -19.36 14.59 1.19
CA VAL A 256 -19.67 14.01 2.51
C VAL A 256 -20.89 14.69 3.14
N ARG A 257 -21.01 16.02 3.01
CA ARG A 257 -22.18 16.76 3.48
C ARG A 257 -23.47 16.32 2.78
N GLU A 258 -23.44 16.25 1.45
CA GLU A 258 -24.60 15.78 0.67
C GLU A 258 -24.91 14.30 0.95
N LEU A 259 -23.89 13.46 1.18
CA LEU A 259 -24.07 12.07 1.57
C LEU A 259 -24.81 11.97 2.90
N ARG A 260 -24.43 12.77 3.89
CA ARG A 260 -25.12 12.83 5.19
C ARG A 260 -26.58 13.20 5.03
N ALA A 261 -26.88 14.21 4.21
CA ALA A 261 -28.26 14.64 3.93
C ALA A 261 -29.07 13.53 3.23
N SER A 262 -28.48 12.86 2.24
CA SER A 262 -29.10 11.75 1.50
C SER A 262 -29.40 10.53 2.38
N LEU A 263 -28.48 10.16 3.28
CA LEU A 263 -28.69 9.06 4.23
C LEU A 263 -29.75 9.41 5.28
N ALA A 264 -29.79 10.65 5.77
CA ALA A 264 -30.82 11.11 6.68
C ALA A 264 -32.21 11.10 6.04
N ALA A 265 -32.32 11.55 4.77
CA ALA A 265 -33.56 11.51 4.00
C ALA A 265 -34.05 10.06 3.76
N SER A 266 -33.13 9.16 3.41
CA SER A 266 -33.43 7.75 3.20
C SER A 266 -33.94 7.07 4.48
N SER A 267 -33.39 7.43 5.65
CA SER A 267 -33.85 6.91 6.94
C SER A 267 -35.28 7.33 7.27
N ARG A 268 -35.69 8.56 6.91
CA ARG A 268 -37.07 9.05 7.14
C ARG A 268 -38.08 8.32 6.27
N ASN A 269 -37.74 8.07 5.00
CA ASN A 269 -38.64 7.41 4.06
C ASN A 269 -38.97 5.96 4.47
N HIS A 270 -38.02 5.24 5.07
CA HIS A 270 -38.29 3.89 5.61
C HIS A 270 -39.21 3.89 6.84
N MET A 271 -39.29 4.98 7.62
CA MET A 271 -40.22 5.06 8.75
C MET A 271 -41.67 5.36 8.31
N ASN A 272 -41.86 6.07 7.20
CA ASN A 272 -43.20 6.41 6.70
C ASN A 272 -43.91 5.26 5.94
N THR A 273 -43.18 4.23 5.51
CA THR A 273 -43.76 3.05 4.82
C THR A 273 -44.09 1.89 5.76
N ALA A 274 -43.90 2.07 7.07
CA ALA A 274 -44.11 1.03 8.08
C ALA A 274 -45.43 1.18 8.87
N PHE A 275 -46.33 2.08 8.43
CA PHE A 275 -47.67 2.29 8.99
C PHE A 275 -48.73 2.04 7.93
#